data_AF-A0A0F6AFZ0-F1
#
_entry.id   AF-A0A0F6AFZ0-F1
#
_cell.length_a   1.000
_cell.length_b   1.000
_cell.length_c   1.000
_cell.angle_alpha   90.00
_cell.angle_beta   90.00
_cell.angle_gamma   90.00
#
_symmetry.space_group_name_H-M   'P 1'
#
loop_
_entity.id
_entity.type
_entity.pdbx_description
1 polymer ?
#
loop_
_entity_poly.entity_id
_entity_poly.type
_entity_poly.pdbx_seq_one_letter_code
_entity_poly.pdbx_strand_id
1 'polypeptide(L)'
;MVSAYLDKTQTSLEHTLVQSQLDALDEYLASHYAQTVWSYKIPELGEGGSCSLFGHLQEVPFELETIIERTQENDVLLSKLQTIVEFVTKKTGVEWFGIYQSRQVDGEKQLLKLAYNGAPSRPLFPINEQFAATSNNIQTVLSEKSRIINNIPEYIAQGGEYYTCDPKVQAEVCIPLLNDKLDCIGIIDAEAFSKEFFTADNLSVLVAACMKITHYLPE
;
A
#
# COMPACT_ATOMS: atom_id res chain seq x y z
N MET A 1 -8.08 1.22 20.45
CA MET A 1 -7.05 1.31 19.40
C MET A 1 -7.71 1.39 18.03
N VAL A 2 -8.54 0.40 17.64
CA VAL A 2 -9.29 0.40 16.36
C VAL A 2 -10.11 1.68 16.15
N SER A 3 -10.95 2.11 17.11
CA SER A 3 -11.77 3.31 16.93
C SER A 3 -10.94 4.57 16.68
N ALA A 4 -9.88 4.78 17.45
CA ALA A 4 -8.98 5.93 17.27
C ALA A 4 -8.29 5.93 15.90
N TYR A 5 -7.91 4.75 15.41
CA TYR A 5 -7.37 4.59 14.06
C TYR A 5 -8.40 4.94 12.98
N LEU A 6 -9.63 4.41 13.09
CA LEU A 6 -10.71 4.69 12.15
C LEU A 6 -11.09 6.17 12.13
N ASP A 7 -11.18 6.80 13.30
CA ASP A 7 -11.47 8.23 13.45
C ASP A 7 -10.38 9.10 12.82
N LYS A 8 -9.10 8.79 13.09
CA LYS A 8 -7.95 9.52 12.57
C LYS A 8 -7.88 9.44 11.04
N THR A 9 -8.06 8.24 10.50
CA THR A 9 -8.00 7.99 9.05
C THR A 9 -9.28 8.36 8.31
N GLN A 10 -10.35 8.74 9.02
CA GLN A 10 -11.69 8.96 8.45
C GLN A 10 -12.23 7.75 7.68
N THR A 11 -11.91 6.55 8.16
CA THR A 11 -12.36 5.29 7.55
C THR A 11 -13.67 4.85 8.20
N SER A 12 -14.79 4.98 7.49
CA SER A 12 -16.11 4.59 8.01
C SER A 12 -16.29 3.06 8.01
N LEU A 13 -16.04 2.42 9.16
CA LEU A 13 -16.20 0.99 9.37
C LEU A 13 -16.65 0.65 10.80
N GLU A 14 -17.32 -0.50 10.94
CA GLU A 14 -17.62 -1.07 12.25
C GLU A 14 -16.36 -1.65 12.89
N HIS A 15 -16.06 -1.24 14.13
CA HIS A 15 -14.84 -1.65 14.82
C HIS A 15 -14.77 -3.18 15.06
N THR A 16 -15.93 -3.85 15.16
CA THR A 16 -16.00 -5.30 15.37
C THR A 16 -15.55 -6.09 14.14
N LEU A 17 -15.80 -5.58 12.93
CA LEU A 17 -15.32 -6.21 11.70
C LEU A 17 -13.79 -6.17 11.64
N VAL A 18 -13.20 -5.01 11.95
CA VAL A 18 -11.75 -4.84 11.99
C VAL A 18 -11.12 -5.74 13.05
N GLN A 19 -11.71 -5.82 14.25
CA GLN A 19 -11.20 -6.70 15.30
C GLN A 19 -11.20 -8.17 14.88
N SER A 20 -12.27 -8.64 14.22
CA SER A 20 -12.31 -10.02 13.71
C SER A 20 -11.23 -10.29 12.66
N GLN A 21 -10.87 -9.31 11.82
CA GLN A 21 -9.80 -9.49 10.84
C GLN A 21 -8.40 -9.39 11.46
N LEU A 22 -8.22 -8.61 12.54
CA LEU A 22 -6.98 -8.59 13.31
C LEU A 22 -6.70 -9.97 13.91
N ASP A 23 -7.69 -10.58 14.54
CA ASP A 23 -7.55 -11.91 15.15
C ASP A 23 -7.21 -12.97 14.09
N ALA A 24 -7.88 -12.92 12.93
CA ALA A 24 -7.62 -13.82 11.81
C ALA A 24 -6.23 -13.62 11.19
N LEU A 25 -5.76 -12.38 11.10
CA LEU A 25 -4.42 -12.07 10.60
C LEU A 25 -3.34 -12.53 11.58
N ASP A 26 -3.56 -12.38 12.89
CA ASP A 26 -2.63 -12.87 13.92
C ASP A 26 -2.49 -14.39 13.87
N GLU A 27 -3.60 -15.12 13.72
CA GLU A 27 -3.58 -16.58 13.52
C GLU A 27 -2.83 -16.98 12.24
N TYR A 28 -3.05 -16.23 11.15
CA TYR A 28 -2.36 -16.47 9.88
C TYR A 28 -0.85 -16.26 10.02
N LEU A 29 -0.42 -15.14 10.62
CA LEU A 29 0.99 -14.81 10.82
C LEU A 29 1.72 -15.74 11.79
N ALA A 30 0.99 -16.41 12.68
CA ALA A 30 1.57 -17.42 13.59
C ALA A 30 1.91 -18.74 12.89
N SER A 31 1.28 -19.01 11.74
CA SER A 31 1.35 -20.32 11.06
C SER A 31 1.88 -20.26 9.63
N HIS A 32 2.00 -19.06 9.05
CA HIS A 32 2.45 -18.85 7.67
C HIS A 32 3.69 -17.95 7.62
N TYR A 33 4.52 -18.21 6.62
CA TYR A 33 5.75 -17.48 6.34
C TYR A 33 5.96 -17.40 4.83
N ALA A 34 5.99 -16.19 4.30
CA ALA A 34 6.36 -15.93 2.92
C ALA A 34 7.88 -15.79 2.77
N GLN A 35 8.40 -16.02 1.57
CA GLN A 35 9.80 -15.73 1.27
C GLN A 35 10.03 -14.22 1.23
N THR A 36 11.17 -13.79 1.76
CA THR A 36 11.60 -12.40 1.67
C THR A 36 11.93 -12.02 0.23
N VAL A 37 11.39 -10.89 -0.23
CA VAL A 37 11.65 -10.34 -1.56
C VAL A 37 12.52 -9.10 -1.43
N TRP A 38 13.78 -9.19 -1.87
CA TRP A 38 14.74 -8.07 -1.89
C TRP A 38 14.83 -7.37 -3.25
N SER A 39 14.38 -8.04 -4.30
CA SER A 39 14.51 -7.57 -5.67
C SER A 39 13.21 -7.79 -6.43
N TYR A 40 12.77 -6.80 -7.19
CA TYR A 40 11.59 -6.93 -8.03
C TYR A 40 11.67 -6.09 -9.30
N LYS A 41 10.98 -6.54 -10.35
CA LYS A 41 10.88 -5.80 -11.59
C LYS A 41 10.04 -4.53 -11.40
N ILE A 42 10.47 -3.47 -12.08
CA ILE A 42 9.79 -2.18 -12.09
C ILE A 42 9.59 -1.72 -13.53
N PRO A 43 8.52 -0.94 -13.80
CA PRO A 43 8.32 -0.35 -15.11
C PRO A 43 9.37 0.73 -15.40
N GLU A 44 9.63 0.96 -16.69
CA GLU A 44 10.27 2.18 -17.16
C GLU A 44 9.42 3.40 -16.77
N LEU A 45 10.06 4.53 -16.54
CA LEU A 45 9.37 5.78 -16.23
C LEU A 45 9.32 6.64 -17.50
N GLY A 46 8.16 7.25 -17.78
CA GLY A 46 7.99 8.19 -18.88
C GLY A 46 8.72 9.52 -18.65
N GLU A 47 8.63 10.42 -19.63
CA GLU A 47 9.26 11.74 -19.56
C GLU A 47 8.87 12.49 -18.27
N GLY A 48 9.89 13.02 -17.56
CA GLY A 48 9.71 13.71 -16.29
C GLY A 48 9.56 12.79 -15.07
N GLY A 49 9.68 11.47 -15.23
CA GLY A 49 9.66 10.54 -14.11
C GLY A 49 8.33 10.54 -13.34
N SER A 50 7.24 10.97 -13.96
CA SER A 50 5.92 11.11 -13.32
C SER A 50 5.04 9.87 -13.49
N CYS A 51 5.08 9.23 -14.67
CA CYS A 51 4.23 8.08 -15.00
C CYS A 51 5.06 6.82 -15.28
N SER A 52 4.59 5.66 -14.84
CA SER A 52 5.11 4.36 -15.29
C SER A 52 4.63 4.04 -16.70
N LEU A 53 5.53 3.54 -17.55
CA LEU A 53 5.18 3.06 -18.89
C LEU A 53 4.64 1.64 -18.78
N PHE A 54 3.33 1.49 -19.00
CA PHE A 54 2.66 0.20 -18.91
C PHE A 54 3.23 -0.80 -19.93
N GLY A 55 3.63 -1.99 -19.47
CA GLY A 55 4.16 -3.06 -20.31
C GLY A 55 5.66 -2.95 -20.66
N HIS A 56 6.33 -1.87 -20.26
CA HIS A 56 7.77 -1.67 -20.47
C HIS A 56 8.49 -1.80 -19.13
N LEU A 57 9.25 -2.88 -18.93
CA LEU A 57 9.99 -3.14 -17.70
C LEU A 57 11.46 -2.77 -17.88
N GLN A 58 12.06 -2.24 -16.82
CA GLN A 58 13.51 -2.04 -16.79
C GLN A 58 14.25 -3.38 -16.84
N GLU A 59 15.40 -3.39 -17.52
CA GLU A 59 16.25 -4.58 -17.59
C GLU A 59 16.77 -4.97 -16.20
N VAL A 60 17.23 -3.98 -15.44
CA VAL A 60 17.73 -4.17 -14.07
C VAL A 60 16.56 -4.06 -13.09
N PRO A 61 16.37 -5.05 -12.19
CA PRO A 61 15.34 -4.95 -11.17
C PRO A 61 15.69 -3.87 -10.13
N PHE A 62 14.68 -3.45 -9.38
CA PHE A 62 14.88 -2.62 -8.21
C PHE A 62 15.36 -3.47 -7.04
N GLU A 63 16.48 -3.08 -6.43
CA GLU A 63 17.10 -3.76 -5.29
C GLU A 63 16.83 -2.98 -4.01
N LEU A 64 16.01 -3.54 -3.10
CA LEU A 64 15.68 -2.91 -1.81
C LEU A 64 16.91 -2.68 -0.94
N GLU A 65 17.94 -3.51 -1.10
CA GLU A 65 19.20 -3.41 -0.33
C GLU A 65 19.98 -2.13 -0.62
N THR A 66 19.62 -1.38 -1.67
CA THR A 66 20.17 -0.05 -1.95
C THR A 66 19.67 1.03 -0.98
N ILE A 67 18.57 0.77 -0.26
CA ILE A 67 17.93 1.73 0.66
C ILE A 67 17.81 1.15 2.08
N ILE A 68 17.60 -0.15 2.20
CA ILE A 68 17.44 -0.86 3.48
C ILE A 68 18.64 -1.76 3.68
N GLU A 69 19.32 -1.68 4.82
CA GLU A 69 20.42 -2.59 5.10
C GLU A 69 19.92 -4.04 5.17
N ARG A 70 20.61 -4.93 4.47
CA ARG A 70 20.29 -6.35 4.50
C ARG A 70 20.83 -7.01 5.75
N THR A 71 19.95 -7.20 6.73
CA THR A 71 20.21 -7.89 7.99
C THR A 71 19.26 -9.07 8.17
N GLN A 72 19.61 -10.01 9.05
CA GLN A 72 18.71 -11.12 9.40
C GLN A 72 17.38 -10.64 10.01
N GLU A 73 17.42 -9.51 10.72
CA GLU A 73 16.21 -8.88 11.27
C GLU A 73 15.32 -8.34 10.15
N ASN A 74 15.88 -7.55 9.23
CA ASN A 74 15.14 -7.03 8.09
C ASN A 74 14.63 -8.15 7.16
N ASP A 75 15.36 -9.27 7.04
CA ASP A 75 14.86 -10.46 6.35
C ASP A 75 13.55 -10.97 6.95
N VAL A 76 13.48 -11.07 8.28
CA VAL A 76 12.28 -11.53 9.00
C VAL A 76 11.14 -10.52 8.88
N LEU A 77 11.43 -9.22 9.04
CA LEU A 77 10.44 -8.15 8.94
C LEU A 77 9.81 -8.11 7.54
N LEU A 78 10.62 -8.13 6.48
CA LEU A 78 10.14 -8.16 5.10
C LEU A 78 9.37 -9.47 4.79
N SER A 79 9.80 -10.62 5.33
CA SER A 79 9.03 -11.87 5.22
C SER A 79 7.64 -11.75 5.86
N LYS A 80 7.53 -11.08 7.02
CA LYS A 80 6.24 -10.81 7.66
C LYS A 80 5.37 -9.88 6.83
N LEU A 81 5.94 -8.81 6.26
CA LEU A 81 5.20 -7.92 5.34
C LEU A 81 4.68 -8.68 4.12
N GLN A 82 5.48 -9.54 3.49
CA GLN A 82 5.04 -10.36 2.36
C GLN A 82 3.96 -11.38 2.78
N THR A 83 4.03 -11.91 4.00
CA THR A 83 2.98 -12.79 4.55
C THR A 83 1.65 -12.04 4.73
N ILE A 84 1.69 -10.76 5.13
CA ILE A 84 0.49 -9.91 5.19
C ILE A 84 -0.09 -9.68 3.80
N VAL A 85 0.76 -9.43 2.79
CA VAL A 85 0.33 -9.31 1.39
C VAL A 85 -0.41 -10.58 0.93
N GLU A 86 0.14 -11.77 1.21
CA GLU A 86 -0.50 -13.04 0.88
C GLU A 86 -1.85 -13.22 1.60
N PHE A 87 -1.93 -12.85 2.88
CA PHE A 87 -3.19 -12.89 3.62
C PHE A 87 -4.25 -12.01 2.97
N VAL A 88 -3.93 -10.73 2.72
CA VAL A 88 -4.86 -9.77 2.13
C VAL A 88 -5.37 -10.26 0.78
N THR A 89 -4.45 -10.60 -0.12
CA THR A 89 -4.78 -11.05 -1.48
C THR A 89 -5.62 -12.32 -1.49
N LYS A 90 -5.29 -13.31 -0.65
CA LYS A 90 -6.08 -14.55 -0.52
C LYS A 90 -7.46 -14.29 0.06
N LYS A 91 -7.58 -13.36 1.02
CA LYS A 91 -8.82 -13.09 1.76
C LYS A 91 -9.81 -12.26 0.96
N THR A 92 -9.33 -11.24 0.24
CA THR A 92 -10.17 -10.29 -0.50
C THR A 92 -10.28 -10.63 -1.97
N GLY A 93 -9.25 -11.27 -2.55
CA GLY A 93 -9.14 -11.47 -4.00
C GLY A 93 -8.66 -10.23 -4.76
N VAL A 94 -8.13 -9.21 -4.07
CA VAL A 94 -7.68 -7.96 -4.70
C VAL A 94 -6.55 -8.23 -5.71
N GLU A 95 -6.64 -7.64 -6.90
CA GLU A 95 -5.68 -7.91 -7.98
C GLU A 95 -4.31 -7.27 -7.73
N TRP A 96 -4.26 -6.12 -7.07
CA TRP A 96 -3.02 -5.46 -6.70
C TRP A 96 -3.05 -4.98 -5.25
N PHE A 97 -1.98 -5.24 -4.50
CA PHE A 97 -1.82 -4.75 -3.12
C PHE A 97 -0.35 -4.48 -2.82
N GLY A 98 -0.04 -3.32 -2.24
CA GLY A 98 1.32 -2.92 -1.90
C GLY A 98 1.42 -2.24 -0.53
N ILE A 99 2.55 -2.47 0.13
CA ILE A 99 2.90 -1.88 1.42
C ILE A 99 4.04 -0.89 1.21
N TYR A 100 3.86 0.35 1.68
CA TYR A 100 4.80 1.43 1.49
C TYR A 100 5.19 2.09 2.81
N GLN A 101 6.48 2.36 3.01
CA GLN A 101 7.01 3.07 4.17
C GLN A 101 7.58 4.43 3.74
N SER A 102 7.32 5.48 4.52
CA SER A 102 7.98 6.78 4.33
C SER A 102 9.45 6.69 4.75
N ARG A 103 10.36 7.07 3.86
CA ARG A 103 11.82 7.09 4.11
C ARG A 103 12.47 8.32 3.49
N GLN A 104 13.66 8.67 4.00
CA GLN A 104 14.53 9.63 3.32
C GLN A 104 15.40 8.87 2.31
N VAL A 105 15.28 9.23 1.03
CA VAL A 105 16.00 8.60 -0.08
C VAL A 105 16.51 9.72 -0.98
N ASP A 106 17.83 9.73 -1.23
CA ASP A 106 18.51 10.76 -2.03
C ASP A 106 18.23 12.21 -1.60
N GLY A 107 18.04 12.42 -0.29
CA GLY A 107 17.78 13.74 0.30
C GLY A 107 16.32 14.19 0.25
N GLU A 108 15.41 13.36 -0.27
CA GLU A 108 13.97 13.63 -0.35
C GLU A 108 13.16 12.60 0.42
N LYS A 109 12.00 13.01 0.95
CA LYS A 109 11.07 12.10 1.61
C LYS A 109 10.26 11.36 0.54
N GLN A 110 10.29 10.04 0.56
CA GLN A 110 9.65 9.19 -0.46
C GLN A 110 8.90 8.02 0.21
N LEU A 111 7.82 7.54 -0.42
CA LEU A 111 7.22 6.25 -0.10
C LEU A 111 7.99 5.14 -0.81
N LEU A 112 8.60 4.23 -0.05
CA LEU A 112 9.28 3.04 -0.55
C LEU A 112 8.37 1.81 -0.47
N LYS A 113 8.16 1.12 -1.59
CA LYS A 113 7.45 -0.16 -1.67
C LYS A 113 8.28 -1.28 -1.06
N LEU A 114 7.77 -1.89 0.01
CA LEU A 114 8.46 -2.94 0.76
C LEU A 114 8.03 -4.35 0.33
N ALA A 115 6.73 -4.55 0.12
CA ALA A 115 6.14 -5.83 -0.24
C ALA A 115 4.89 -5.58 -1.09
N TYR A 116 4.60 -6.47 -2.05
CA TYR A 116 3.42 -6.33 -2.90
C TYR A 116 3.02 -7.63 -3.61
N ASN A 117 1.82 -7.64 -4.15
CA ASN A 117 1.31 -8.62 -5.10
C ASN A 117 0.63 -7.90 -6.26
N GLY A 118 0.75 -8.43 -7.47
CA GLY A 118 0.15 -7.89 -8.68
C GLY A 118 1.20 -7.53 -9.73
N ALA A 119 0.79 -6.72 -10.72
CA ALA A 119 1.69 -6.28 -11.78
C ALA A 119 2.86 -5.43 -11.25
N PRO A 120 4.04 -5.47 -11.92
CA PRO A 120 5.15 -4.59 -11.61
C PRO A 120 4.74 -3.12 -11.60
N SER A 121 5.05 -2.43 -10.51
CA SER A 121 4.77 -1.00 -10.32
C SER A 121 5.98 -0.29 -9.75
N ARG A 122 5.92 1.04 -9.74
CA ARG A 122 7.00 1.91 -9.27
C ARG A 122 7.42 1.58 -7.81
N PRO A 123 8.73 1.64 -7.49
CA PRO A 123 9.23 1.35 -6.15
C PRO A 123 9.16 2.55 -5.19
N LEU A 124 9.28 3.78 -5.72
CA LEU A 124 9.43 5.01 -4.96
C LEU A 124 8.42 6.07 -5.40
N PHE A 125 7.76 6.74 -4.46
CA PHE A 125 6.93 7.91 -4.76
C PHE A 125 7.41 9.14 -3.98
N PRO A 126 7.80 10.23 -4.64
CA PRO A 126 8.17 11.47 -3.95
C PRO A 126 7.00 12.04 -3.13
N ILE A 127 7.24 12.32 -1.86
CA ILE A 127 6.24 12.92 -0.96
C ILE A 127 6.36 14.45 -1.06
N ASN A 128 5.64 15.03 -2.02
CA ASN A 128 5.54 16.48 -2.21
C ASN A 128 4.20 16.87 -2.86
N GLU A 129 3.85 18.16 -2.76
CA GLU A 129 2.59 18.71 -3.28
C GLU A 129 2.43 18.54 -4.80
N GLN A 130 3.53 18.60 -5.56
CA GLN A 130 3.49 18.42 -7.01
C GLN A 130 3.02 17.01 -7.39
N PHE A 131 3.50 16.00 -6.67
CA PHE A 131 3.09 14.60 -6.88
C PHE A 131 1.70 14.33 -6.27
N ALA A 132 1.35 15.01 -5.18
CA ALA A 132 0.03 14.92 -4.54
C ALA A 132 -1.12 15.36 -5.48
N ALA A 133 -0.85 16.27 -6.42
CA ALA A 133 -1.84 16.78 -7.36
C ALA A 133 -2.51 15.68 -8.20
N THR A 134 -1.88 14.51 -8.37
CA THR A 134 -2.41 13.41 -9.17
C THR A 134 -2.31 12.03 -8.53
N SER A 135 -1.53 11.85 -7.45
CA SER A 135 -1.31 10.55 -6.81
C SER A 135 -2.16 10.36 -5.55
N ASN A 136 -3.02 9.34 -5.55
CA ASN A 136 -3.79 8.92 -4.38
C ASN A 136 -2.87 8.53 -3.21
N ASN A 137 -1.77 7.83 -3.52
CA ASN A 137 -0.75 7.41 -2.56
C ASN A 137 -0.18 8.63 -1.81
N ILE A 138 0.20 9.68 -2.56
CA ILE A 138 0.79 10.88 -1.98
C ILE A 138 -0.25 11.74 -1.25
N GLN A 139 -1.48 11.84 -1.76
CA GLN A 139 -2.55 12.50 -1.01
C GLN A 139 -2.85 11.79 0.32
N THR A 140 -2.81 10.47 0.35
CA THR A 140 -3.05 9.66 1.56
C THR A 140 -1.99 9.92 2.62
N VAL A 141 -0.70 9.90 2.24
CA VAL A 141 0.38 10.14 3.21
C VAL A 141 0.41 11.60 3.71
N LEU A 142 0.08 12.58 2.87
CA LEU A 142 0.08 14.00 3.27
C LEU A 142 -1.15 14.38 4.12
N SER A 143 -2.31 13.82 3.80
CA SER A 143 -3.55 14.10 4.54
C SER A 143 -3.72 13.25 5.80
N GLU A 144 -3.02 12.12 5.87
CA GLU A 144 -3.18 11.08 6.90
C GLU A 144 -4.60 10.51 6.96
N LYS A 145 -5.33 10.57 5.85
CA LYS A 145 -6.70 10.08 5.69
C LYS A 145 -6.75 9.02 4.61
N SER A 146 -7.63 8.05 4.79
CA SER A 146 -7.92 7.04 3.78
C SER A 146 -8.56 7.67 2.56
N ARG A 147 -8.15 7.19 1.39
CA ARG A 147 -8.77 7.53 0.11
C ARG A 147 -9.37 6.27 -0.48
N ILE A 148 -10.69 6.26 -0.64
CA ILE A 148 -11.47 5.09 -1.03
C ILE A 148 -12.29 5.47 -2.27
N ILE A 149 -11.95 4.88 -3.41
CA ILE A 149 -12.60 5.14 -4.70
C ILE A 149 -13.11 3.81 -5.23
N ASN A 150 -14.40 3.52 -5.02
CA ASN A 150 -15.01 2.26 -5.46
C ASN A 150 -15.44 2.24 -6.95
N ASN A 151 -15.47 3.40 -7.60
CA ASN A 151 -15.80 3.52 -9.01
C ASN A 151 -14.98 4.64 -9.66
N ILE A 152 -13.77 4.31 -10.11
CA ILE A 152 -12.84 5.26 -10.72
C ILE A 152 -13.44 5.96 -11.95
N PRO A 153 -14.10 5.27 -12.90
CA PRO A 153 -14.72 5.95 -14.04
C PRO A 153 -15.73 7.04 -13.63
N GLU A 154 -16.54 6.78 -12.61
CA GLU A 154 -17.49 7.77 -12.09
C GLU A 154 -16.79 8.91 -11.37
N TYR A 155 -15.79 8.60 -10.55
CA TYR A 155 -14.98 9.60 -9.84
C TYR A 155 -14.32 10.58 -10.80
N ILE A 156 -13.70 10.08 -11.88
CA ILE A 156 -13.10 10.91 -12.94
C ILE A 156 -14.17 11.72 -13.68
N ALA A 157 -15.32 11.12 -14.00
CA ALA A 157 -16.41 11.81 -14.67
C ALA A 157 -16.98 12.98 -13.85
N GLN A 158 -16.85 12.92 -12.52
CA GLN A 158 -17.22 13.99 -11.59
C GLN A 158 -16.10 15.03 -11.38
N GLY A 159 -14.99 14.92 -12.12
CA GLY A 159 -13.86 15.84 -12.06
C GLY A 159 -12.80 15.46 -11.02
N GLY A 160 -12.86 14.24 -10.47
CA GLY A 160 -11.85 13.73 -9.55
C GLY A 160 -10.51 13.49 -10.23
N GLU A 161 -9.44 13.92 -9.56
CA GLU A 161 -8.07 13.71 -10.01
C GLU A 161 -7.63 12.26 -9.79
N TYR A 162 -7.21 11.59 -10.85
CA TYR A 162 -6.80 10.21 -10.79
C TYR A 162 -5.67 9.93 -11.78
N TYR A 163 -4.58 9.38 -11.28
CA TYR A 163 -3.48 8.87 -12.10
C TYR A 163 -3.75 7.41 -12.49
N THR A 164 -3.97 7.15 -13.79
CA THR A 164 -4.17 5.78 -14.28
C THR A 164 -2.84 5.08 -14.53
N CYS A 165 -2.48 4.14 -13.66
CA CYS A 165 -1.32 3.26 -13.77
C CYS A 165 -1.59 2.03 -14.67
N ASP A 166 -2.74 1.38 -14.49
CA ASP A 166 -3.23 0.25 -15.27
C ASP A 166 -4.71 0.50 -15.64
N PRO A 167 -5.08 0.51 -16.94
CA PRO A 167 -6.45 0.79 -17.36
C PRO A 167 -7.48 -0.25 -16.89
N LYS A 168 -7.04 -1.41 -16.39
CA LYS A 168 -7.94 -2.42 -15.80
C LYS A 168 -8.45 -2.02 -14.42
N VAL A 169 -7.80 -1.09 -13.73
CA VAL A 169 -8.21 -0.67 -12.39
C VAL A 169 -9.56 0.05 -12.45
N GLN A 170 -10.50 -0.41 -11.65
CA GLN A 170 -11.87 0.11 -11.56
C GLN A 170 -12.21 0.64 -10.17
N ALA A 171 -11.47 0.20 -9.15
CA ALA A 171 -11.54 0.72 -7.79
C ALA A 171 -10.14 0.76 -7.17
N GLU A 172 -9.90 1.71 -6.27
CA GLU A 172 -8.64 1.83 -5.53
C GLU A 172 -8.88 2.30 -4.09
N VAL A 173 -8.06 1.78 -3.17
CA VAL A 173 -8.00 2.20 -1.77
C VAL A 173 -6.56 2.42 -1.34
N CYS A 174 -6.27 3.62 -0.83
CA CYS A 174 -5.05 3.93 -0.10
C CYS A 174 -5.38 4.20 1.38
N ILE A 175 -4.65 3.59 2.31
CA ILE A 175 -4.90 3.74 3.77
C ILE A 175 -3.59 4.05 4.51
N PRO A 176 -3.56 5.07 5.40
CA PRO A 176 -2.38 5.41 6.20
C PRO A 176 -1.91 4.29 7.15
N LEU A 177 -0.60 4.09 7.23
CA LEU A 177 0.04 3.32 8.30
C LEU A 177 0.37 4.27 9.45
N LEU A 178 -0.28 4.07 10.60
CA LEU A 178 -0.15 4.95 11.76
C LEU A 178 0.69 4.30 12.86
N ASN A 179 1.72 5.00 13.34
CA ASN A 179 2.51 4.55 14.49
C ASN A 179 1.70 4.66 15.81
N ASP A 180 2.32 4.30 16.95
CA ASP A 180 1.67 4.38 18.28
C ASP A 180 1.24 5.80 18.68
N LYS A 181 1.82 6.84 18.07
CA LYS A 181 1.46 8.25 18.27
C LYS A 181 0.41 8.75 17.27
N LEU A 182 -0.07 7.87 16.38
CA LEU A 182 -0.95 8.18 15.27
C LEU A 182 -0.34 9.10 14.20
N ASP A 183 0.99 9.13 14.09
CA ASP A 183 1.68 9.77 12.98
C ASP A 183 1.68 8.83 11.76
N CYS A 184 1.47 9.38 10.56
CA CYS A 184 1.54 8.61 9.34
C CYS A 184 2.99 8.30 8.94
N ILE A 185 3.35 7.01 8.95
CA ILE A 185 4.70 6.50 8.65
C ILE A 185 4.77 5.74 7.31
N GLY A 186 3.66 5.68 6.58
CA GLY A 186 3.55 4.94 5.32
C GLY A 186 2.10 4.78 4.92
N ILE A 187 1.84 3.95 3.90
CA ILE A 187 0.49 3.62 3.45
C ILE A 187 0.44 2.16 3.01
N ILE A 188 -0.77 1.62 2.88
CA ILE A 188 -1.04 0.58 1.88
C ILE A 188 -1.70 1.21 0.66
N ASP A 189 -1.63 0.49 -0.44
CA ASP A 189 -2.36 0.76 -1.67
C ASP A 189 -2.94 -0.57 -2.19
N ALA A 190 -4.18 -0.53 -2.67
CA ALA A 190 -4.95 -1.69 -3.10
C ALA A 190 -5.77 -1.31 -4.32
N GLU A 191 -5.60 -2.04 -5.43
CA GLU A 191 -6.29 -1.78 -6.69
C GLU A 191 -7.09 -3.01 -7.12
N ALA A 192 -8.34 -2.81 -7.53
CA ALA A 192 -9.23 -3.86 -7.99
C ALA A 192 -9.73 -3.63 -9.41
N PHE A 193 -9.93 -4.71 -10.17
CA PHE A 193 -10.40 -4.65 -11.56
C PHE A 193 -11.92 -4.65 -11.70
N SER A 194 -12.63 -4.68 -10.57
CA SER A 194 -14.08 -4.51 -10.49
C SER A 194 -14.45 -3.28 -9.67
N LYS A 195 -15.56 -2.64 -10.03
CA LYS A 195 -16.18 -1.57 -9.25
C LYS A 195 -16.79 -2.12 -7.96
N GLU A 196 -16.98 -1.26 -6.98
CA GLU A 196 -17.61 -1.57 -5.69
C GLU A 196 -16.94 -2.74 -4.95
N PHE A 197 -15.64 -2.94 -5.19
CA PHE A 197 -14.88 -4.05 -4.63
C PHE A 197 -14.58 -3.85 -3.13
N PHE A 198 -14.34 -2.62 -2.70
CA PHE A 198 -14.01 -2.31 -1.31
C PHE A 198 -15.27 -2.13 -0.48
N THR A 199 -15.96 -3.25 -0.28
CA THR A 199 -17.06 -3.40 0.68
C THR A 199 -16.55 -3.28 2.12
N ALA A 200 -17.47 -3.21 3.09
CA ALA A 200 -17.10 -3.18 4.51
C ALA A 200 -16.22 -4.38 4.92
N ASP A 201 -16.51 -5.57 4.38
CA ASP A 201 -15.74 -6.78 4.66
C ASP A 201 -14.32 -6.67 4.12
N ASN A 202 -14.16 -6.32 2.84
CA ASN A 202 -12.84 -6.17 2.22
C ASN A 202 -12.03 -5.04 2.87
N LEU A 203 -12.66 -3.90 3.14
CA LEU A 203 -11.98 -2.77 3.77
C LEU A 203 -11.55 -3.10 5.21
N SER A 204 -12.32 -3.91 5.95
CA SER A 204 -11.93 -4.36 7.29
C SER A 204 -10.65 -5.20 7.31
N VAL A 205 -10.41 -6.00 6.26
CA VAL A 205 -9.17 -6.76 6.06
C VAL A 205 -7.99 -5.81 5.84
N LEU A 206 -8.18 -4.79 4.98
CA LEU A 206 -7.13 -3.80 4.69
C LEU A 206 -6.76 -2.99 5.94
N VAL A 207 -7.75 -2.54 6.71
CA VAL A 207 -7.50 -1.80 7.96
C VAL A 207 -6.78 -2.66 9.00
N ALA A 208 -7.17 -3.94 9.16
CA ALA A 208 -6.46 -4.86 10.03
C ALA A 208 -5.00 -5.06 9.60
N ALA A 209 -4.76 -5.17 8.28
CA ALA A 209 -3.41 -5.21 7.74
C ALA A 209 -2.62 -3.94 8.09
N CYS A 210 -3.17 -2.74 7.87
CA CYS A 210 -2.50 -1.48 8.21
C CYS A 210 -2.05 -1.41 9.66
N MET A 211 -2.93 -1.79 10.59
CA MET A 211 -2.62 -1.80 12.02
C MET A 211 -1.54 -2.83 12.38
N LYS A 212 -1.45 -3.93 11.63
CA LYS A 212 -0.47 -4.99 11.89
C LYS A 212 0.90 -4.71 11.26
N ILE A 213 0.92 -4.08 10.08
CA ILE A 213 2.11 -3.77 9.29
C ILE A 213 3.14 -2.96 10.08
N THR A 214 2.69 -2.01 10.90
CA THR A 214 3.59 -1.09 11.63
C THR A 214 4.50 -1.80 12.63
N HIS A 215 4.18 -3.02 13.03
CA HIS A 215 5.03 -3.87 13.87
C HIS A 215 6.16 -4.58 13.10
N TYR A 216 6.14 -4.54 11.77
CA TYR A 216 7.05 -5.28 10.90
C TYR A 216 7.75 -4.39 9.86
N LEU A 217 7.74 -3.09 10.06
CA LEU A 217 8.47 -2.19 9.18
C LEU A 217 9.97 -2.30 9.47
N PRO A 218 10.82 -2.51 8.45
CA PRO A 218 12.27 -2.49 8.62
C PRO A 218 12.74 -1.10 9.04
N GLU A 219 13.88 -1.04 9.71
CA GLU A 219 14.60 0.22 10.03
C GLU A 219 15.38 0.75 8.82
#